data_AF-A0A927B5T3-F1
#
_entry.id   AF-A0A927B5T3-F1
#
_cell.length_a   1.000
_cell.length_b   1.000
_cell.length_c   1.000
_cell.angle_alpha   90.00
_cell.angle_beta   90.00
_cell.angle_gamma   90.00
#
_symmetry.space_group_name_H-M   'P 1'
#
loop_
_entity.id
_entity.type
_entity.pdbx_description
1 polymer ?
#
loop_
_entity_poly.entity_id
_entity_poly.type
_entity_poly.pdbx_seq_one_letter_code
_entity_poly.pdbx_strand_id
1 'polypeptide(L)'
;MSTSLDTPLIFIDGKMDLEDEIAIHQFAHGVYSEGDLLSRFTQVDENKKRTRFMELDGLVWQLKPIDADLDQVIANSLLTDTDISEEVLKAYRSKLGSRRITRLIEGKFNQSYTLLLNLFKTAYQRRFTLGNPANWRYWDLSNPDVVQDIRTRQQALINEVYAAPSFRSEFTSIAKLWHEHGTSLQTRQKKPDPAPERQTHFHFLSYDEMISESIKVVNDKTIHGIRVLLHSMEKALAVRYGLASDDAKRVALAVIERHLRDTYNVGLFWGVEW
;
A
#
# COMPACT_ATOMS: atom_id res chain seq x y z
N MET A 1 11.99 18.83 23.73
CA MET A 1 12.21 18.27 22.37
C MET A 1 11.97 16.78 22.48
N SER A 2 10.78 16.32 22.11
CA SER A 2 10.42 14.92 22.13
C SER A 2 10.87 14.30 20.82
N THR A 3 11.96 13.53 20.86
CA THR A 3 12.37 12.67 19.75
C THR A 3 11.53 11.41 19.82
N SER A 4 10.41 11.41 19.11
CA SER A 4 9.67 10.20 18.77
C SER A 4 10.64 9.26 18.05
N LEU A 5 10.98 8.15 18.70
CA LEU A 5 11.78 7.08 18.11
C LEU A 5 10.99 6.48 16.94
N ASP A 6 11.41 6.81 15.73
CA ASP A 6 10.99 6.20 14.48
C ASP A 6 11.10 4.68 14.60
N THR A 7 9.97 4.03 14.86
CA THR A 7 9.87 2.58 14.73
C THR A 7 10.01 2.29 13.23
N PRO A 8 10.96 1.46 12.79
CA PRO A 8 11.11 1.14 11.38
C PRO A 8 9.81 0.48 10.91
N LEU A 9 9.00 1.22 10.15
CA LEU A 9 7.81 0.72 9.49
C LEU A 9 8.22 -0.47 8.63
N ILE A 10 7.97 -1.69 9.11
CA ILE A 10 8.12 -2.87 8.29
C ILE A 10 6.88 -2.94 7.40
N PHE A 11 6.95 -2.22 6.27
CA PHE A 11 5.93 -2.23 5.24
C PHE A 11 5.74 -3.67 4.72
N ILE A 12 4.68 -4.34 5.18
CA ILE A 12 4.03 -5.35 4.36
C ILE A 12 3.22 -4.53 3.36
N ASP A 13 3.79 -4.39 2.16
CA ASP A 13 3.27 -3.58 1.07
C ASP A 13 1.79 -3.92 0.84
N GLY A 14 0.90 -3.08 1.37
CA GLY A 14 -0.55 -3.19 1.17
C GLY A 14 -0.85 -3.10 -0.31
N LYS A 15 -1.85 -3.83 -0.77
CA LYS A 15 -2.35 -3.63 -2.13
C LYS A 15 -3.61 -2.79 -2.05
N MET A 16 -3.70 -1.82 -2.96
CA MET A 16 -4.87 -0.96 -3.11
C MET A 16 -6.14 -1.79 -3.22
N ASP A 17 -7.18 -1.34 -2.53
CA ASP A 17 -8.51 -1.93 -2.64
C ASP A 17 -9.00 -1.88 -4.10
N LEU A 18 -9.80 -2.87 -4.49
CA LEU A 18 -10.29 -2.96 -5.87
C LEU A 18 -11.10 -1.72 -6.28
N GLU A 19 -11.89 -1.13 -5.36
CA GLU A 19 -12.70 0.05 -5.68
C GLU A 19 -11.87 1.31 -5.86
N ASP A 20 -10.80 1.46 -5.07
CA ASP A 20 -9.84 2.55 -5.24
C ASP A 20 -9.09 2.37 -6.58
N GLU A 21 -8.66 1.15 -6.92
CA GLU A 21 -7.96 0.87 -8.19
C GLU A 21 -8.87 1.07 -9.41
N ILE A 22 -10.13 0.62 -9.36
CA ILE A 22 -11.12 0.87 -10.42
C ILE A 22 -11.32 2.37 -10.61
N ALA A 23 -11.51 3.14 -9.53
CA ALA A 23 -11.71 4.58 -9.62
C ALA A 23 -10.50 5.31 -10.24
N ILE A 24 -9.28 4.89 -9.92
CA ILE A 24 -8.05 5.43 -10.52
C ILE A 24 -7.97 5.12 -12.02
N HIS A 25 -8.33 3.90 -12.43
CA HIS A 25 -8.39 3.56 -13.85
C HIS A 25 -9.51 4.30 -14.59
N GLN A 26 -10.68 4.46 -13.99
CA GLN A 26 -11.77 5.29 -14.53
C GLN A 26 -11.35 6.76 -14.67
N PHE A 27 -10.56 7.30 -13.74
CA PHE A 27 -9.98 8.64 -13.87
C PHE A 27 -9.04 8.74 -15.07
N ALA A 28 -8.20 7.72 -15.31
CA ALA A 28 -7.33 7.68 -16.47
C ALA A 28 -8.10 7.61 -17.80
N HIS A 29 -9.29 6.98 -17.80
CA HIS A 29 -10.24 6.99 -18.92
C HIS A 29 -11.00 8.29 -19.10
N GLY A 30 -10.93 9.20 -18.12
CA GLY A 30 -11.73 10.43 -18.11
C GLY A 30 -13.19 10.24 -17.69
N VAL A 31 -13.52 9.09 -17.10
CA VAL A 31 -14.86 8.78 -16.56
C VAL A 31 -15.02 9.32 -15.14
N TYR A 32 -13.97 9.25 -14.33
CA TYR A 32 -13.97 9.69 -12.93
C TYR A 32 -13.20 11.02 -12.79
N SER A 33 -13.66 11.91 -11.90
CA SER A 33 -13.03 13.23 -11.75
C SER A 33 -11.84 13.21 -10.79
N GLU A 34 -10.86 14.10 -11.01
CA GLU A 34 -9.75 14.30 -10.07
C GLU A 34 -10.25 14.73 -8.68
N GLY A 35 -11.24 15.64 -8.66
CA GLY A 35 -11.82 16.19 -7.44
C GLY A 35 -12.43 15.11 -6.54
N ASP A 36 -13.09 14.11 -7.13
CA ASP A 36 -13.67 13.00 -6.38
C ASP A 36 -12.60 12.09 -5.74
N LEU A 37 -11.49 11.83 -6.44
CA LEU A 37 -10.36 11.09 -5.88
C LEU A 37 -9.67 11.87 -4.75
N LEU A 38 -9.46 13.17 -4.94
CA LEU A 38 -8.89 14.05 -3.92
C LEU A 38 -9.80 14.16 -2.69
N SER A 39 -11.11 14.24 -2.87
CA SER A 39 -12.07 14.24 -1.76
C SER A 39 -11.95 12.94 -0.93
N ARG A 40 -11.92 11.77 -1.58
CA ARG A 40 -11.71 10.48 -0.90
C ARG A 40 -10.35 10.38 -0.21
N PHE A 41 -9.31 10.96 -0.81
CA PHE A 41 -7.96 10.96 -0.27
C PHE A 41 -7.80 11.87 0.95
N THR A 42 -8.47 13.03 0.95
CA THR A 42 -8.42 13.98 2.07
C THR A 42 -9.19 13.53 3.32
N GLN A 43 -10.20 12.68 3.13
CA GLN A 43 -11.04 12.15 4.21
C GLN A 43 -10.37 11.05 5.06
N VAL A 44 -9.21 10.53 4.65
CA VAL A 44 -8.49 9.51 5.42
C VAL A 44 -7.36 10.12 6.25
N ASP A 45 -6.94 9.41 7.29
CA ASP A 45 -5.80 9.81 8.13
C ASP A 45 -4.47 9.78 7.34
N GLU A 46 -3.46 10.47 7.87
CA GLU A 46 -2.14 10.62 7.23
C GLU A 46 -1.46 9.28 6.90
N ASN A 47 -1.69 8.25 7.69
CA ASN A 47 -1.09 6.93 7.46
C ASN A 47 -1.76 6.20 6.31
N LYS A 48 -3.09 6.28 6.21
CA LYS A 48 -3.82 5.82 5.03
C LYS A 48 -3.47 6.63 3.79
N LYS A 49 -3.25 7.94 3.90
CA LYS A 49 -2.75 8.76 2.78
C LYS A 49 -1.39 8.27 2.30
N ARG A 50 -0.46 8.02 3.23
CA ARG A 50 0.87 7.47 2.93
C ARG A 50 0.78 6.12 2.22
N THR A 51 -0.10 5.23 2.70
CA THR A 51 -0.32 3.92 2.08
C THR A 51 -0.87 4.05 0.66
N ARG A 52 -1.95 4.82 0.48
CA ARG A 52 -2.55 5.08 -0.84
C ARG A 52 -1.58 5.75 -1.81
N PHE A 53 -0.75 6.65 -1.32
CA PHE A 53 0.29 7.29 -2.12
C PHE A 53 1.31 6.26 -2.62
N MET A 54 1.81 5.38 -1.75
CA MET A 54 2.76 4.33 -2.13
C MET A 54 2.17 3.35 -3.14
N GLU A 55 0.90 2.98 -2.96
CA GLU A 55 0.19 2.10 -3.89
C GLU A 55 0.02 2.74 -5.28
N LEU A 56 -0.38 4.01 -5.33
CA LEU A 56 -0.47 4.77 -6.59
C LEU A 56 0.90 4.96 -7.25
N ASP A 57 1.95 5.26 -6.48
CA ASP A 57 3.32 5.32 -6.98
C ASP A 57 3.71 3.97 -7.61
N GLY A 58 3.37 2.85 -6.95
CA GLY A 58 3.52 1.51 -7.51
C GLY A 58 2.84 1.34 -8.87
N LEU A 59 1.58 1.77 -8.99
CA LEU A 59 0.83 1.74 -10.26
C LEU A 59 1.51 2.59 -11.34
N VAL A 60 2.00 3.79 -10.99
CA VAL A 60 2.77 4.65 -11.90
C VAL A 60 4.01 3.91 -12.39
N TRP A 61 4.82 3.34 -11.50
CA TRP A 61 6.04 2.63 -11.89
C TRP A 61 5.79 1.42 -12.80
N GLN A 62 4.68 0.70 -12.63
CA GLN A 62 4.27 -0.38 -13.53
C GLN A 62 4.05 0.11 -14.97
N LEU A 63 3.56 1.34 -15.12
CA LEU A 63 3.38 1.99 -16.43
C LEU A 63 4.70 2.47 -17.05
N LYS A 64 5.82 2.41 -16.32
CA LYS A 64 7.15 2.86 -16.76
C LYS A 64 7.07 4.26 -17.39
N PRO A 65 6.78 5.30 -16.59
CA PRO A 65 6.70 6.66 -17.10
C PRO A 65 8.04 7.07 -17.71
N ILE A 66 7.98 7.92 -18.72
CA ILE A 66 9.14 8.55 -19.36
C ILE A 66 9.15 10.05 -19.05
N ASP A 67 10.28 10.71 -19.28
CA ASP A 67 10.42 12.15 -18.98
C ASP A 67 9.37 13.00 -19.70
N ALA A 68 9.01 12.61 -20.94
CA ALA A 68 7.94 13.28 -21.69
C ALA A 68 6.56 13.18 -21.01
N ASP A 69 6.25 12.08 -20.31
CA ASP A 69 5.00 11.95 -19.55
C ASP A 69 4.99 12.97 -18.39
N LEU A 70 6.13 13.13 -17.72
CA LEU A 70 6.29 14.08 -16.61
C LEU A 70 6.24 15.53 -17.09
N ASP A 71 6.92 15.85 -18.18
CA ASP A 71 6.93 17.20 -18.77
C ASP A 71 5.51 17.60 -19.22
N GLN A 72 4.75 16.65 -19.78
CA GLN A 72 3.35 16.87 -20.13
C GLN A 72 2.48 17.14 -18.89
N VAL A 73 2.72 16.44 -17.78
CA VAL A 73 1.99 16.71 -16.53
C VAL A 73 2.33 18.09 -15.99
N ILE A 74 3.60 18.48 -15.97
CA ILE A 74 4.04 19.81 -15.51
C ILE A 74 3.38 20.89 -16.38
N ALA A 75 3.40 20.73 -17.70
CA ALA A 75 2.82 21.69 -18.64
C ALA A 75 1.29 21.83 -18.50
N ASN A 76 0.59 20.75 -18.17
CA ASN A 76 -0.87 20.71 -18.07
C ASN A 76 -1.38 20.97 -16.65
N SER A 77 -0.54 20.82 -15.63
CA SER A 77 -0.94 21.04 -14.26
C SER A 77 -1.07 22.53 -13.98
N LEU A 78 -2.18 22.93 -13.34
CA LEU A 78 -2.32 24.25 -12.72
C LEU A 78 -1.42 24.41 -11.48
N LEU A 79 -0.59 23.41 -11.18
CA LEU A 79 0.37 23.44 -10.09
C LEU A 79 1.47 24.40 -10.49
N THR A 80 1.56 25.53 -9.80
CA THR A 80 2.67 26.46 -10.01
C THR A 80 3.97 25.80 -9.54
N ASP A 81 5.13 26.23 -10.05
CA ASP A 81 6.46 25.75 -9.59
C ASP A 81 6.66 25.85 -8.06
N THR A 82 5.78 26.56 -7.35
CA THR A 82 5.79 26.70 -5.88
C THR A 82 5.04 25.56 -5.16
N ASP A 83 4.13 24.86 -5.86
CA ASP A 83 3.22 23.87 -5.28
C ASP A 83 3.82 22.46 -5.21
N ILE A 84 4.69 22.11 -6.16
CA ILE A 84 5.46 20.86 -6.16
C ILE A 84 6.91 21.19 -5.85
N SER A 85 7.47 20.59 -4.82
CA SER A 85 8.89 20.77 -4.50
C SER A 85 9.76 20.23 -5.65
N GLU A 86 10.74 21.02 -6.10
CA GLU A 86 11.70 20.64 -7.15
C GLU A 86 12.39 19.31 -6.81
N GLU A 87 12.59 19.04 -5.52
CA GLU A 87 13.12 17.78 -5.01
C GLU A 87 12.24 16.57 -5.33
N VAL A 88 10.91 16.72 -5.30
CA VAL A 88 9.96 15.65 -5.67
C VAL A 88 10.05 15.35 -7.16
N LEU A 89 10.06 16.38 -8.02
CA LEU A 89 10.23 16.22 -9.47
C LEU A 89 11.58 15.58 -9.82
N LYS A 90 12.65 16.04 -9.17
CA LYS A 90 13.98 15.46 -9.31
C LYS A 90 14.02 14.00 -8.88
N ALA A 91 13.28 13.63 -7.83
CA ALA A 91 13.20 12.25 -7.38
C ALA A 91 12.54 11.32 -8.42
N TYR A 92 11.45 11.77 -9.07
CA TYR A 92 10.83 11.01 -10.16
C TYR A 92 11.76 10.88 -11.38
N ARG A 93 12.39 11.99 -11.83
CA ARG A 93 13.35 11.97 -12.95
C ARG A 93 14.55 11.07 -12.69
N SER A 94 15.05 11.12 -11.46
CA SER A 94 16.20 10.31 -11.03
C SER A 94 15.82 8.84 -10.75
N LYS A 95 14.55 8.47 -10.91
CA LYS A 95 14.01 7.14 -10.61
C LYS A 95 14.39 6.68 -9.20
N LEU A 96 14.40 7.61 -8.25
CA LEU A 96 14.63 7.28 -6.86
C LEU A 96 13.46 6.44 -6.38
N GLY A 97 13.75 5.36 -5.63
CA GLY A 97 12.71 4.47 -5.13
C GLY A 97 11.68 5.19 -4.24
N SER A 98 10.44 4.68 -4.28
CA SER A 98 9.24 5.16 -3.57
C SER A 98 9.46 5.65 -2.13
N ARG A 99 10.34 4.98 -1.38
CA ARG A 99 10.69 5.33 0.01
C ARG A 99 11.31 6.72 0.16
N ARG A 100 12.11 7.17 -0.80
CA ARG A 100 12.71 8.52 -0.74
C ARG A 100 11.67 9.60 -1.05
N ILE A 101 10.78 9.34 -2.00
CA ILE A 101 9.70 10.25 -2.38
C ILE A 101 8.75 10.45 -1.19
N THR A 102 8.39 9.36 -0.49
CA THR A 102 7.47 9.42 0.65
C THR A 102 7.96 10.31 1.79
N ARG A 103 9.28 10.39 2.02
CA ARG A 103 9.85 11.30 3.04
C ARG A 103 9.85 12.76 2.59
N LEU A 104 9.96 13.01 1.30
CA LEU A 104 10.01 14.37 0.74
C LEU A 104 8.62 15.05 0.71
N ILE A 105 7.55 14.27 0.82
CA ILE A 105 6.17 14.75 0.67
C ILE A 105 5.43 14.92 2.02
N GLU A 106 6.11 14.75 3.15
CA GLU A 106 5.47 14.91 4.46
C GLU A 106 4.83 16.31 4.59
N GLY A 107 3.53 16.35 4.89
CA GLY A 107 2.75 17.58 4.94
C GLY A 107 2.28 18.14 3.58
N LYS A 108 2.62 17.50 2.45
CA LYS A 108 2.22 17.89 1.08
C LYS A 108 1.60 16.72 0.30
N PHE A 109 0.85 15.86 0.99
CA PHE A 109 0.26 14.67 0.38
C PHE A 109 -0.71 14.99 -0.75
N ASN A 110 -1.53 16.04 -0.64
CA ASN A 110 -2.53 16.35 -1.66
C ASN A 110 -1.89 16.73 -3.00
N GLN A 111 -0.93 17.66 -2.99
CA GLN A 111 -0.23 18.10 -4.21
C GLN A 111 0.55 16.94 -4.84
N SER A 112 1.22 16.14 -3.99
CA SER A 112 1.99 14.98 -4.46
C SER A 112 1.08 13.89 -5.03
N TYR A 113 -0.10 13.70 -4.44
CA TYR A 113 -1.11 12.77 -4.94
C TYR A 113 -1.71 13.25 -6.27
N THR A 114 -2.02 14.55 -6.41
CA THR A 114 -2.44 15.16 -7.69
C THR A 114 -1.39 14.96 -8.78
N LEU A 115 -0.12 15.19 -8.48
CA LEU A 115 0.98 14.95 -9.41
C LEU A 115 1.00 13.48 -9.85
N LEU A 116 0.93 12.54 -8.90
CA LEU A 116 0.92 11.11 -9.18
C LEU A 116 -0.29 10.68 -10.01
N LEU A 117 -1.48 11.20 -9.73
CA LEU A 117 -2.69 10.90 -10.50
C LEU A 117 -2.52 11.34 -11.95
N ASN A 118 -2.05 12.57 -12.17
CA ASN A 118 -1.85 13.08 -13.52
C ASN A 118 -0.72 12.36 -14.26
N LEU A 119 0.35 11.97 -13.57
CA LEU A 119 1.41 11.15 -14.13
C LEU A 119 0.92 9.75 -14.49
N PHE A 120 0.13 9.14 -13.61
CA PHE A 120 -0.54 7.87 -13.88
C PHE A 120 -1.40 7.97 -15.13
N LYS A 121 -2.29 8.97 -15.21
CA LYS A 121 -3.19 9.18 -16.35
C LYS A 121 -2.42 9.36 -17.66
N THR A 122 -1.40 10.22 -17.68
CA THR A 122 -0.59 10.47 -18.88
C THR A 122 0.13 9.19 -19.34
N ALA A 123 0.84 8.52 -18.43
CA ALA A 123 1.54 7.27 -18.75
C ALA A 123 0.58 6.14 -19.15
N TYR A 124 -0.61 6.09 -18.53
CA TYR A 124 -1.65 5.12 -18.83
C TYR A 124 -2.20 5.34 -20.24
N GLN A 125 -2.57 6.57 -20.59
CA GLN A 125 -3.13 6.91 -21.90
C GLN A 125 -2.14 6.59 -23.04
N ARG A 126 -0.85 6.85 -22.83
CA ARG A 126 0.21 6.45 -23.76
C ARG A 126 0.25 4.93 -23.99
N ARG A 127 -0.04 4.13 -22.96
CA ARG A 127 0.00 2.66 -23.02
C ARG A 127 -1.32 2.02 -23.36
N PHE A 128 -2.43 2.74 -23.28
CA PHE A 128 -3.77 2.20 -23.44
C PHE A 128 -3.94 1.46 -24.78
N THR A 129 -3.43 2.03 -25.87
CA THR A 129 -3.49 1.45 -27.22
C THR A 129 -2.63 0.20 -27.41
N LEU A 130 -1.64 0.00 -26.53
CA LEU A 130 -0.75 -1.17 -26.51
C LEU A 130 -1.15 -2.18 -25.42
N GLY A 131 -2.28 -1.93 -24.73
CA GLY A 131 -2.74 -2.71 -23.61
C GLY A 131 -3.11 -4.15 -23.98
N ASN A 132 -2.93 -5.06 -23.02
CA ASN A 132 -3.39 -6.43 -23.19
C ASN A 132 -4.90 -6.49 -22.93
N PRO A 133 -5.74 -6.89 -23.91
CA PRO A 133 -7.19 -6.99 -23.72
C PRO A 133 -7.60 -8.04 -22.69
N ALA A 134 -6.71 -8.98 -22.32
CA ALA A 134 -6.97 -9.92 -21.23
C ALA A 134 -6.89 -9.28 -19.83
N ASN A 135 -6.34 -8.07 -19.73
CA ASN A 135 -6.25 -7.34 -18.46
C ASN A 135 -7.41 -6.33 -18.37
N TRP A 136 -8.27 -6.51 -17.36
CA TRP A 136 -9.46 -5.69 -17.15
C TRP A 136 -9.16 -4.20 -17.02
N ARG A 137 -7.95 -3.84 -16.60
CA ARG A 137 -7.49 -2.45 -16.52
C ARG A 137 -7.56 -1.72 -17.85
N TYR A 138 -7.66 -2.43 -18.99
CA TYR A 138 -7.81 -1.87 -20.34
C TYR A 138 -9.21 -2.06 -20.92
N TRP A 139 -10.17 -2.59 -20.16
CA TRP A 139 -11.56 -2.68 -20.59
C TRP A 139 -12.25 -1.31 -20.54
N ASP A 140 -13.44 -1.21 -21.11
CA ASP A 140 -14.25 0.01 -21.04
C ASP A 140 -14.90 0.14 -19.65
N LEU A 141 -14.26 0.90 -18.76
CA LEU A 141 -14.74 1.14 -17.40
C LEU A 141 -15.80 2.26 -17.33
N SER A 142 -16.20 2.85 -18.47
CA SER A 142 -17.37 3.73 -18.54
C SER A 142 -18.68 2.92 -18.46
N ASN A 143 -18.63 1.64 -18.83
CA ASN A 143 -19.78 0.75 -18.77
C ASN A 143 -19.94 0.17 -17.34
N PRO A 144 -21.04 0.48 -16.63
CA PRO A 144 -21.28 -0.03 -15.28
C PRO A 144 -21.38 -1.56 -15.21
N ASP A 145 -21.83 -2.22 -16.28
CA ASP A 145 -21.92 -3.69 -16.32
C ASP A 145 -20.53 -4.33 -16.31
N VAL A 146 -19.56 -3.72 -16.99
CA VAL A 146 -18.15 -4.17 -17.00
C VAL A 146 -17.55 -4.04 -15.60
N VAL A 147 -17.78 -2.90 -14.95
CA VAL A 147 -17.33 -2.66 -13.57
C VAL A 147 -17.94 -3.69 -12.61
N GLN A 148 -19.23 -3.98 -12.77
CA GLN A 148 -19.92 -4.96 -11.94
C GLN A 148 -19.44 -6.40 -12.19
N ASP A 149 -19.12 -6.75 -13.43
CA ASP A 149 -18.54 -8.05 -13.79
C ASP A 149 -17.15 -8.22 -13.16
N ILE A 150 -16.29 -7.20 -13.18
CA ILE A 150 -14.97 -7.22 -12.51
C ILE A 150 -15.13 -7.53 -11.01
N ARG A 151 -16.04 -6.81 -10.32
CA ARG A 151 -16.34 -7.03 -8.90
C ARG A 151 -16.83 -8.45 -8.64
N THR A 152 -17.78 -8.90 -9.46
CA THR A 152 -18.41 -10.22 -9.31
C THR A 152 -17.39 -11.34 -9.48
N ARG A 153 -16.52 -11.25 -10.50
CA ARG A 153 -15.44 -12.22 -10.73
C ARG A 153 -14.44 -12.25 -9.59
N GLN A 154 -14.02 -11.08 -9.10
CA GLN A 154 -13.10 -10.99 -7.96
C GLN A 154 -13.72 -11.63 -6.71
N GLN A 155 -14.99 -11.33 -6.42
CA GLN A 155 -15.67 -11.87 -5.23
C GLN A 155 -15.89 -13.38 -5.35
N ALA A 156 -16.26 -13.87 -6.52
CA ALA A 156 -16.40 -15.30 -6.79
C ALA A 156 -15.06 -16.03 -6.56
N LEU A 157 -13.96 -15.48 -7.08
CA LEU A 157 -12.62 -16.03 -6.90
C LEU A 157 -12.18 -16.03 -5.42
N ILE A 158 -12.43 -14.95 -4.68
CA ILE A 158 -12.14 -14.90 -3.23
C ILE A 158 -12.93 -15.99 -2.50
N ASN A 159 -14.21 -16.17 -2.82
CA ASN A 159 -15.04 -17.21 -2.22
C ASN A 159 -14.54 -18.62 -2.56
N GLU A 160 -14.16 -18.85 -3.81
CA GLU A 160 -13.58 -20.12 -4.26
C GLU A 160 -12.27 -20.44 -3.51
N VAL A 161 -11.34 -19.49 -3.46
CA VAL A 161 -10.05 -19.66 -2.79
C VAL A 161 -10.23 -19.87 -1.29
N TYR A 162 -11.16 -19.15 -0.65
CA TYR A 162 -11.48 -19.32 0.77
C TYR A 162 -12.09 -20.71 1.06
N ALA A 163 -12.91 -21.23 0.15
CA ALA A 163 -13.53 -22.55 0.29
C ALA A 163 -12.56 -23.71 -0.07
N ALA A 164 -11.48 -23.43 -0.81
CA ALA A 164 -10.54 -24.44 -1.29
C ALA A 164 -9.76 -25.10 -0.13
N PRO A 165 -9.91 -26.42 0.09
CA PRO A 165 -9.22 -27.10 1.20
C PRO A 165 -7.70 -27.06 1.12
N SER A 166 -7.15 -26.94 -0.09
CA SER A 166 -5.70 -26.99 -0.38
C SER A 166 -4.87 -25.83 0.15
N PHE A 167 -5.51 -24.73 0.56
CA PHE A 167 -4.81 -23.52 1.05
C PHE A 167 -5.25 -23.12 2.45
N ARG A 168 -6.19 -23.87 3.04
CA ARG A 168 -6.88 -23.48 4.26
C ARG A 168 -5.91 -23.37 5.44
N SER A 169 -4.99 -24.32 5.56
CA SER A 169 -3.97 -24.33 6.61
C SER A 169 -3.03 -23.13 6.53
N GLU A 170 -2.64 -22.75 5.32
CA GLU A 170 -1.70 -21.68 5.03
C GLU A 170 -2.34 -20.33 5.37
N PHE A 171 -3.55 -20.07 4.88
CA PHE A 171 -4.28 -18.85 5.20
C PHE A 171 -4.59 -18.73 6.69
N THR A 172 -4.99 -19.83 7.34
CA THR A 172 -5.21 -19.84 8.80
C THR A 172 -3.92 -19.54 9.55
N SER A 173 -2.79 -20.10 9.11
CA SER A 173 -1.48 -19.86 9.72
C SER A 173 -1.04 -18.40 9.57
N ILE A 174 -1.21 -17.82 8.38
CA ILE A 174 -0.90 -16.41 8.14
C ILE A 174 -1.79 -15.50 9.01
N ALA A 175 -3.10 -15.75 9.03
CA ALA A 175 -4.04 -14.96 9.85
C ALA A 175 -3.68 -15.03 11.34
N LYS A 176 -3.34 -16.23 11.85
CA LYS A 176 -2.88 -16.41 13.23
C LYS A 176 -1.61 -15.61 13.53
N LEU A 177 -0.58 -15.73 12.69
CA LEU A 177 0.67 -14.99 12.85
C LEU A 177 0.43 -13.47 12.83
N TRP A 178 -0.46 -13.01 11.96
CA TRP A 178 -0.82 -11.60 11.85
C TRP A 178 -1.52 -11.08 13.12
N HIS A 179 -2.46 -11.85 13.66
CA HIS A 179 -3.13 -11.53 14.91
C HIS A 179 -2.16 -11.51 16.11
N GLU A 180 -1.26 -12.50 16.20
CA GLU A 180 -0.22 -12.57 17.25
C GLU A 180 0.73 -11.37 17.18
N HIS A 181 1.13 -10.98 15.96
CA HIS A 181 1.95 -9.79 15.74
C HIS A 181 1.22 -8.51 16.17
N GLY A 182 -0.02 -8.29 15.72
CA GLY A 182 -0.81 -7.12 16.11
C GLY A 182 -1.07 -7.04 17.62
N THR A 183 -1.35 -8.17 18.27
CA THR A 183 -1.52 -8.25 19.74
C THR A 183 -0.22 -7.90 20.47
N SER A 184 0.92 -8.36 19.95
CA SER A 184 2.24 -8.04 20.51
C SER A 184 2.55 -6.54 20.43
N LEU A 185 2.21 -5.89 19.32
CA LEU A 185 2.36 -4.44 19.15
C LEU A 185 1.49 -3.66 20.15
N GLN A 186 0.21 -4.01 20.29
CA GLN A 186 -0.67 -3.36 21.26
C GLN A 186 -0.17 -3.53 22.70
N THR A 187 0.35 -4.71 23.05
CA THR A 187 0.88 -4.96 24.38
C THR A 187 2.11 -4.10 24.67
N ARG A 188 2.94 -3.84 23.66
CA ARG A 188 4.07 -2.90 23.77
C ARG A 188 3.60 -1.46 23.95
N GLN A 189 2.60 -1.03 23.18
CA GLN A 189 2.05 0.32 23.26
C GLN A 189 1.30 0.60 24.58
N LYS A 190 0.65 -0.40 25.17
CA LYS A 190 -0.09 -0.26 26.44
C LYS A 190 0.78 -0.31 27.69
N LYS A 191 2.08 -0.61 27.58
CA LYS A 191 2.98 -0.47 28.75
C LYS A 191 3.09 1.02 29.06
N PRO A 192 2.57 1.48 30.22
CA PRO A 192 2.72 2.88 30.58
C PRO A 192 4.20 3.19 30.66
N ASP A 193 4.61 4.33 30.10
CA ASP A 193 5.92 4.89 30.42
C ASP A 193 6.00 4.94 31.95
N PRO A 194 7.08 4.40 32.57
CA PRO A 194 7.27 4.56 33.99
C PRO A 194 7.12 6.05 34.31
N ALA A 195 6.34 6.38 35.34
CA ALA A 195 6.12 7.76 35.78
C ALA A 195 7.46 8.50 35.74
N PRO A 196 7.52 9.75 35.26
CA PRO A 196 8.79 10.47 35.12
C PRO A 196 9.42 10.67 36.49
N GLU A 197 10.17 9.67 36.95
CA GLU A 197 11.15 9.83 38.00
C GLU A 197 12.13 10.87 37.45
N ARG A 198 12.37 11.93 38.22
CA ARG A 198 13.43 12.89 37.89
C ARG A 198 14.72 12.08 37.74
N GLN A 199 15.11 11.79 36.49
CA GLN A 199 16.37 11.15 36.18
C GLN A 199 17.47 12.13 36.58
N THR A 200 18.03 11.93 37.78
CA THR A 200 19.26 12.60 38.22
C THR A 200 20.50 11.97 37.57
N HIS A 201 20.31 10.85 36.87
CA HIS A 201 21.34 10.12 36.14
C HIS A 201 20.86 9.82 34.72
N PHE A 202 21.57 10.34 33.72
CA PHE A 202 21.36 9.95 32.32
C PHE A 202 22.03 8.58 32.10
N HIS A 203 21.22 7.56 31.82
CA HIS A 203 21.73 6.29 31.32
C HIS A 203 21.80 6.37 29.80
N PHE A 204 22.99 6.67 29.28
CA PHE A 204 23.26 6.53 27.86
C PHE A 204 23.41 5.04 27.56
N LEU A 205 22.58 4.53 26.64
CA LEU A 205 22.76 3.19 26.10
C LEU A 205 24.17 3.10 25.51
N SER A 206 24.90 2.05 25.87
CA SER A 206 26.13 1.69 25.17
C SER A 206 25.81 1.38 23.70
N TYR A 207 26.82 1.48 22.84
CA TYR A 207 26.66 1.14 21.42
C TYR A 207 26.12 -0.29 21.24
N ASP A 208 26.58 -1.23 22.07
CA ASP A 208 26.14 -2.63 22.02
C ASP A 208 24.68 -2.79 22.47
N GLU A 209 24.22 -2.01 23.46
CA GLU A 209 22.81 -2.00 23.87
C GLU A 209 21.92 -1.35 22.80
N MET A 210 22.36 -0.24 22.20
CA MET A 210 21.66 0.39 21.08
C MET A 210 21.54 -0.56 19.88
N ILE A 211 22.62 -1.26 19.55
CA ILE A 211 22.64 -2.28 18.48
C ILE A 211 21.74 -3.46 18.86
N SER A 212 21.78 -3.94 20.10
CA SER A 212 20.96 -5.07 20.55
C SER A 212 19.46 -4.75 20.55
N GLU A 213 19.07 -3.56 21.01
CA GLU A 213 17.67 -3.12 21.00
C GLU A 213 17.18 -2.84 19.57
N SER A 214 18.01 -2.24 18.71
CA SER A 214 17.66 -2.07 17.30
C SER A 214 17.57 -3.39 16.52
N ILE A 215 18.41 -4.38 16.84
CA ILE A 215 18.34 -5.74 16.25
C ILE A 215 17.05 -6.47 16.68
N LYS A 216 16.59 -6.32 17.92
CA LYS A 216 15.30 -6.90 18.37
C LYS A 216 14.10 -6.37 17.57
N VAL A 217 14.17 -5.11 17.14
CA VAL A 217 13.13 -4.47 16.32
C VAL A 217 13.20 -4.93 14.85
N VAL A 218 14.41 -5.16 14.32
CA VAL A 218 14.62 -5.63 12.93
C VAL A 218 14.33 -7.12 12.76
N ASN A 219 14.43 -7.92 13.83
CA ASN A 219 14.29 -9.37 13.79
C ASN A 219 12.92 -9.87 14.27
N ASP A 220 11.83 -9.25 13.79
CA ASP A 220 10.50 -9.79 14.02
C ASP A 220 10.29 -11.04 13.14
N LYS A 221 10.65 -12.20 13.71
CA LYS A 221 10.48 -13.52 13.09
C LYS A 221 9.05 -13.74 12.58
N THR A 222 8.06 -13.13 13.23
CA THR A 222 6.64 -13.24 12.87
C THR A 222 6.37 -12.57 11.53
N ILE A 223 6.82 -11.32 11.35
CA ILE A 223 6.67 -10.59 10.09
C ILE A 223 7.41 -11.32 8.97
N HIS A 224 8.64 -11.80 9.23
CA HIS A 224 9.38 -12.54 8.23
C HIS A 224 8.62 -13.81 7.79
N GLY A 225 8.07 -14.56 8.74
CA GLY A 225 7.22 -15.73 8.48
C GLY A 225 5.99 -15.37 7.65
N ILE A 226 5.27 -14.30 8.03
CA ILE A 226 4.11 -13.78 7.27
C ILE A 226 4.52 -13.47 5.83
N ARG A 227 5.64 -12.77 5.61
CA ARG A 227 6.10 -12.39 4.27
C ARG A 227 6.44 -13.59 3.40
N VAL A 228 7.15 -14.57 3.95
CA VAL A 228 7.53 -15.79 3.21
C VAL A 228 6.28 -16.60 2.84
N LEU A 229 5.36 -16.79 3.78
CA LEU A 229 4.12 -17.52 3.54
C LEU A 229 3.22 -16.79 2.54
N LEU A 230 3.05 -15.47 2.69
CA LEU A 230 2.27 -14.66 1.75
C LEU A 230 2.84 -14.74 0.35
N HIS A 231 4.16 -14.62 0.19
CA HIS A 231 4.80 -14.72 -1.12
C HIS A 231 4.65 -16.12 -1.75
N SER A 232 4.73 -17.17 -0.95
CA SER A 232 4.44 -18.53 -1.40
C SER A 232 3.01 -18.67 -1.89
N MET A 233 2.05 -18.13 -1.13
CA MET A 233 0.64 -18.11 -1.48
C MET A 233 0.34 -17.32 -2.75
N GLU A 234 0.93 -16.13 -2.90
CA GLU A 234 0.85 -15.33 -4.13
C GLU A 234 1.27 -16.16 -5.36
N LYS A 235 2.42 -16.84 -5.29
CA LYS A 235 2.91 -17.69 -6.39
C LYS A 235 1.98 -18.87 -6.66
N ALA A 236 1.52 -19.55 -5.61
CA ALA A 236 0.64 -20.70 -5.75
C ALA A 236 -0.71 -20.32 -6.39
N LEU A 237 -1.28 -19.19 -5.98
CA LEU A 237 -2.52 -18.66 -6.56
C LEU A 237 -2.32 -18.19 -8.00
N ALA A 238 -1.21 -17.50 -8.29
CA ALA A 238 -0.87 -17.07 -9.65
C ALA A 238 -0.79 -18.27 -10.61
N VAL A 239 -0.11 -19.35 -10.22
CA VAL A 239 0.01 -20.56 -11.04
C VAL A 239 -1.33 -21.28 -11.18
N ARG A 240 -2.07 -21.48 -10.07
CA ARG A 240 -3.29 -22.29 -10.09
C ARG A 240 -4.46 -21.62 -10.82
N TYR A 241 -4.62 -20.32 -10.64
CA TYR A 241 -5.75 -19.56 -11.16
C TYR A 241 -5.38 -18.68 -12.36
N GLY A 242 -4.13 -18.76 -12.85
CA GLY A 242 -3.65 -17.96 -13.98
C GLY A 242 -3.66 -16.44 -13.70
N LEU A 243 -3.46 -16.05 -12.45
CA LEU A 243 -3.55 -14.65 -12.03
C LEU A 243 -2.21 -13.93 -12.25
N ALA A 244 -2.29 -12.64 -12.58
CA ALA A 244 -1.14 -11.76 -12.44
C ALA A 244 -0.70 -11.69 -10.97
N SER A 245 0.61 -11.47 -10.72
CA SER A 245 1.17 -11.44 -9.37
C SER A 245 0.40 -10.50 -8.43
N ASP A 246 0.02 -9.32 -8.93
CA ASP A 246 -0.73 -8.37 -8.15
C ASP A 246 -2.12 -8.91 -7.79
N ASP A 247 -2.84 -9.50 -8.75
CA ASP A 247 -4.19 -10.01 -8.51
C ASP A 247 -4.17 -11.20 -7.54
N ALA A 248 -3.17 -12.08 -7.66
CA ALA A 248 -2.93 -13.14 -6.70
C ALA A 248 -2.70 -12.59 -5.29
N LYS A 249 -1.89 -11.53 -5.14
CA LYS A 249 -1.69 -10.83 -3.87
C LYS A 249 -2.99 -10.23 -3.33
N ARG A 250 -3.81 -9.59 -4.19
CA ARG A 250 -5.12 -9.04 -3.78
C ARG A 250 -6.02 -10.13 -3.21
N VAL A 251 -6.14 -11.25 -3.92
CA VAL A 251 -6.94 -12.39 -3.50
C VAL A 251 -6.42 -12.97 -2.20
N ALA A 252 -5.11 -13.16 -2.07
CA ALA A 252 -4.50 -13.67 -0.85
C ALA A 252 -4.81 -12.78 0.36
N LEU A 253 -4.59 -11.47 0.25
CA LEU A 253 -4.85 -10.51 1.33
C LEU A 253 -6.34 -10.47 1.72
N ALA A 254 -7.26 -10.50 0.75
CA ALA A 254 -8.69 -10.52 1.02
C ALA A 254 -9.14 -11.80 1.75
N VAL A 255 -8.56 -12.95 1.38
CA VAL A 255 -8.83 -14.23 2.05
C VAL A 255 -8.27 -14.23 3.48
N ILE A 256 -7.06 -13.70 3.69
CA ILE A 256 -6.47 -13.54 5.03
C ILE A 256 -7.33 -12.61 5.88
N GLU A 257 -7.74 -11.47 5.34
CA GLU A 257 -8.60 -10.51 6.05
C GLU A 257 -9.91 -11.16 6.47
N ARG A 258 -10.54 -11.95 5.60
CA ARG A 258 -11.74 -12.70 5.94
C ARG A 258 -11.49 -13.68 7.09
N HIS A 259 -10.39 -14.43 7.06
CA HIS A 259 -10.03 -15.32 8.17
C HIS A 259 -9.81 -14.58 9.49
N LEU A 260 -9.18 -13.39 9.44
CA LEU A 260 -9.00 -12.53 10.61
C LEU A 260 -10.33 -12.07 11.19
N ARG A 261 -11.26 -11.63 10.35
CA ARG A 261 -12.61 -11.22 10.77
C ARG A 261 -13.39 -12.39 11.35
N ASP A 262 -13.41 -13.54 10.67
CA ASP A 262 -14.20 -14.70 11.09
C ASP A 262 -13.66 -15.35 12.38
N THR A 263 -12.34 -15.36 12.58
CA THR A 263 -11.71 -16.09 13.70
C THR A 263 -11.46 -15.19 14.92
N TYR A 264 -11.06 -13.93 14.68
CA TYR A 264 -10.58 -13.03 15.73
C TYR A 264 -11.40 -11.74 15.84
N ASN A 265 -12.34 -11.48 14.92
CA ASN A 265 -13.10 -10.23 14.83
C ASN A 265 -12.19 -9.00 14.67
N VAL A 266 -11.10 -9.13 13.90
CA VAL A 266 -10.16 -8.04 13.60
C VAL A 266 -9.93 -7.89 12.10
N GLY A 267 -9.52 -6.70 11.66
CA GLY A 267 -9.09 -6.44 10.28
C GLY A 267 -7.59 -6.68 10.06
N LEU A 268 -7.17 -6.72 8.79
CA LEU A 268 -5.76 -6.94 8.40
C LEU A 268 -4.78 -5.89 8.97
N PHE A 269 -5.27 -4.71 9.33
CA PHE A 269 -4.44 -3.61 9.87
C PHE A 269 -4.78 -3.25 11.32
N TRP A 270 -5.40 -4.18 12.07
CA TRP A 270 -5.72 -3.95 13.48
C TRP A 270 -4.48 -4.07 14.36
N GLY A 271 -4.26 -3.08 15.25
CA GLY A 271 -3.12 -3.04 16.17
C GLY A 271 -1.85 -2.38 15.61
N VAL A 272 -1.90 -1.88 14.38
CA VAL A 272 -0.89 -0.96 13.87
C VAL A 272 -1.46 0.45 13.96
N GLU A 273 -1.33 1.07 15.13
CA GLU A 273 -1.34 2.54 15.19
C GLU A 273 -0.05 2.99 14.52
N TRP A 274 -0.20 3.57 13.33
CA TRP A 274 0.90 4.12 12.54
C TRP A 274 1.23 5.54 12.98
#